data_AF-A0A812GBJ2-F1
#
_entry.id   AF-A0A812GBJ2-F1
#
_cell.length_a   1.000
_cell.length_b   1.000
_cell.length_c   1.000
_cell.angle_alpha   90.00
_cell.angle_beta   90.00
_cell.angle_gamma   90.00
#
_symmetry.space_group_name_H-M   'P 1'
#
loop_
_entity.id
_entity.type
_entity.pdbx_description
1 polymer ?
#
loop_
_entity_poly.entity_id
_entity_poly.type
_entity_poly.pdbx_seq_one_letter_code
_entity_poly.pdbx_strand_id
1 'polypeptide(L)'
;MKKTLLALAVAATATTVNAAEVFKSDEGSVDFYGQLRPTLLFLDSTDHTAELNTSSSRMGVNGVYVVNDSLKVLGEVEIGVALGDNYGAGADSSERTDDTVFVRRHIFGFDMGEMGTIRFGKEGTFADDVYGADYSYFFGGTALLYGHEWNNDSQIKYAFENDAFWLKAGYALGEKGKNEEILEVFVGKSFGDLSVHAGVLSSKNDIAITTEKDLVIDGKPSKVTHVEKSDSENLSFEVTGEYALGEHTLGATYYYNEDDNKLSNETVDSHGISLAGMFAVAPKTTLYSGYELVMSSSDKAGTVDGDDSRFYAGVEYKFSKWARVFAEGAYVFEETSTDNVKTDSKTDFGVGARFYW
;
A
#
# COMPACT_ATOMS: atom_id res chain seq x y z
N MET A 1 -36.05 -6.02 -8.11
CA MET A 1 -35.36 -5.44 -6.94
C MET A 1 -34.20 -6.30 -6.46
N LYS A 2 -34.23 -7.64 -6.56
CA LYS A 2 -33.09 -8.52 -6.21
C LYS A 2 -31.81 -8.33 -7.06
N LYS A 3 -31.95 -8.01 -8.36
CA LYS A 3 -30.80 -7.73 -9.24
C LYS A 3 -30.02 -6.47 -8.86
N THR A 4 -30.65 -5.53 -8.13
CA THR A 4 -30.02 -4.28 -7.69
C THR A 4 -29.18 -4.47 -6.43
N LEU A 5 -29.55 -5.41 -5.54
CA LEU A 5 -28.77 -5.73 -4.33
C LEU A 5 -27.41 -6.37 -4.63
N LEU A 6 -27.33 -7.18 -5.68
CA LEU A 6 -26.10 -7.88 -6.04
C LEU A 6 -25.06 -6.93 -6.70
N ALA A 7 -25.53 -5.93 -7.46
CA ALA A 7 -24.66 -4.90 -8.03
C ALA A 7 -23.98 -4.04 -6.95
N LEU A 8 -24.65 -3.85 -5.80
CA LEU A 8 -24.07 -3.16 -4.64
C LEU A 8 -23.12 -4.09 -3.83
N ALA A 9 -23.34 -5.41 -3.86
CA ALA A 9 -22.46 -6.38 -3.20
C ALA A 9 -21.08 -6.53 -3.89
N VAL A 10 -21.04 -6.39 -5.22
CA VAL A 10 -19.77 -6.31 -5.97
C VAL A 10 -19.00 -5.02 -5.61
N ALA A 11 -19.70 -3.96 -5.17
CA ALA A 11 -19.07 -2.70 -4.77
C ALA A 11 -18.31 -2.78 -3.42
N ALA A 12 -18.81 -3.57 -2.45
CA ALA A 12 -18.13 -3.75 -1.16
C ALA A 12 -16.85 -4.62 -1.25
N THR A 13 -16.66 -5.31 -2.37
CA THR A 13 -15.47 -6.11 -2.70
C THR A 13 -14.71 -5.55 -3.92
N ALA A 14 -14.92 -4.26 -4.23
CA ALA A 14 -14.56 -3.60 -5.49
C ALA A 14 -13.06 -3.37 -5.76
N THR A 15 -12.19 -4.34 -5.49
CA THR A 15 -10.83 -4.34 -6.03
C THR A 15 -10.73 -5.16 -7.33
N THR A 16 -11.77 -5.89 -7.74
CA THR A 16 -11.70 -6.88 -8.83
C THR A 16 -12.30 -6.37 -10.15
N VAL A 17 -11.82 -5.22 -10.62
CA VAL A 17 -12.14 -4.74 -11.97
C VAL A 17 -11.63 -5.78 -12.99
N ASN A 18 -12.57 -6.42 -13.70
CA ASN A 18 -12.41 -7.49 -14.71
C ASN A 18 -12.60 -8.94 -14.27
N ALA A 19 -12.92 -9.22 -13.00
CA ALA A 19 -13.09 -10.59 -12.52
C ALA A 19 -13.97 -11.49 -13.41
N ALA A 20 -13.53 -12.73 -13.60
CA ALA A 20 -14.29 -13.79 -14.19
C ALA A 20 -15.30 -14.35 -13.17
N GLU A 21 -16.58 -14.10 -13.42
CA GLU A 21 -17.67 -14.70 -12.66
C GLU A 21 -17.66 -16.22 -12.88
N VAL A 22 -17.30 -16.98 -11.84
CA VAL A 22 -17.20 -18.45 -11.89
C VAL A 22 -18.49 -19.10 -11.44
N PHE A 23 -19.19 -18.47 -10.49
CA PHE A 23 -20.47 -18.94 -9.99
C PHE A 23 -21.38 -17.77 -9.59
N LYS A 24 -22.67 -17.91 -9.88
CA LYS A 24 -23.69 -16.94 -9.47
C LYS A 24 -25.04 -17.58 -9.27
N SER A 25 -25.68 -17.25 -8.16
CA SER A 25 -27.05 -17.60 -7.82
C SER A 25 -27.75 -16.44 -7.11
N ASP A 26 -29.01 -16.64 -6.73
CA ASP A 26 -29.73 -15.68 -5.88
C ASP A 26 -29.18 -15.63 -4.44
N GLU A 27 -28.44 -16.65 -4.02
CA GLU A 27 -27.91 -16.81 -2.66
C GLU A 27 -26.45 -16.35 -2.54
N GLY A 28 -25.77 -16.10 -3.65
CA GLY A 28 -24.37 -15.68 -3.62
C GLY A 28 -23.66 -15.68 -4.96
N SER A 29 -22.40 -15.25 -4.94
CA SER A 29 -21.51 -15.23 -6.11
C SER A 29 -20.09 -15.61 -5.71
N VAL A 30 -19.35 -16.15 -6.69
CA VAL A 30 -17.91 -16.39 -6.60
C VAL A 30 -17.24 -15.85 -7.85
N ASP A 31 -16.31 -14.94 -7.63
CA ASP A 31 -15.53 -14.28 -8.66
C ASP A 31 -14.07 -14.73 -8.56
N PHE A 32 -13.52 -15.18 -9.68
CA PHE A 32 -12.08 -15.43 -9.82
C PHE A 32 -11.45 -14.24 -10.53
N TYR A 33 -10.41 -13.68 -9.93
CA TYR A 33 -9.79 -12.47 -10.43
C TYR A 33 -8.27 -12.58 -10.42
N GLY A 34 -7.61 -11.67 -11.12
CA GLY A 34 -6.18 -11.52 -10.95
C GLY A 34 -5.55 -10.52 -11.90
N GLN A 35 -4.24 -10.43 -11.80
CA GLN A 35 -3.45 -9.65 -12.74
C GLN A 35 -2.01 -10.13 -12.87
N LEU A 36 -1.48 -10.02 -14.09
CA LEU A 36 -0.05 -10.13 -14.38
C LEU A 36 0.55 -8.73 -14.46
N ARG A 37 1.71 -8.54 -13.82
CA ARG A 37 2.39 -7.25 -13.70
C ARG A 37 3.89 -7.32 -14.04
N PRO A 38 4.27 -7.63 -15.29
CA PRO A 38 5.67 -7.53 -15.68
C PRO A 38 6.14 -6.08 -15.70
N THR A 39 7.29 -5.83 -15.08
CA THR A 39 7.95 -4.53 -15.02
C THR A 39 9.44 -4.67 -15.30
N LEU A 40 10.03 -3.58 -15.80
CA LEU A 40 11.47 -3.39 -15.93
C LEU A 40 11.81 -2.05 -15.30
N LEU A 41 12.71 -2.08 -14.31
CA LEU A 41 13.21 -0.89 -13.63
C LEU A 41 14.67 -0.69 -14.00
N PHE A 42 14.99 0.52 -14.42
CA PHE A 42 16.32 1.00 -14.75
C PHE A 42 16.71 1.99 -13.66
N LEU A 43 17.41 1.49 -12.64
CA LEU A 43 17.74 2.26 -11.45
C LEU A 43 19.20 2.69 -11.49
N ASP A 44 19.48 3.89 -11.00
CA ASP A 44 20.87 4.37 -10.87
C ASP A 44 21.72 3.44 -10.00
N SER A 45 21.12 2.89 -8.95
CA SER A 45 21.77 1.92 -8.04
C SER A 45 22.19 0.61 -8.69
N THR A 46 21.68 0.29 -9.89
CA THR A 46 22.04 -0.90 -10.66
C THR A 46 22.77 -0.57 -11.97
N ASP A 47 23.32 0.66 -12.09
CA ASP A 47 23.91 1.17 -13.34
C ASP A 47 22.93 1.01 -14.52
N HIS A 48 21.65 1.23 -14.22
CA HIS A 48 20.51 1.06 -15.13
C HIS A 48 20.41 -0.33 -15.78
N THR A 49 21.00 -1.35 -15.14
CA THR A 49 20.80 -2.75 -15.56
C THR A 49 19.43 -3.20 -15.06
N ALA A 50 18.51 -3.42 -16.01
CA ALA A 50 17.15 -3.84 -15.70
C ALA A 50 16.99 -5.36 -15.64
N GLU A 51 16.23 -5.81 -14.67
CA GLU A 51 15.76 -7.18 -14.54
C GLU A 51 14.23 -7.24 -14.66
N LEU A 52 13.72 -8.34 -15.23
CA LEU A 52 12.28 -8.57 -15.29
C LEU A 52 11.76 -8.87 -13.89
N ASN A 53 10.84 -8.05 -13.41
CA ASN A 53 10.15 -8.27 -12.16
C ASN A 53 8.66 -8.53 -12.43
N THR A 54 8.09 -9.51 -11.73
CA THR A 54 6.66 -9.82 -11.77
C THR A 54 6.05 -9.97 -10.38
N SER A 55 6.75 -9.60 -9.30
CA SER A 55 6.44 -9.90 -7.89
C SER A 55 5.04 -9.44 -7.43
N SER A 56 4.48 -8.42 -8.10
CA SER A 56 3.13 -7.90 -7.83
C SER A 56 2.03 -8.63 -8.63
N SER A 57 2.36 -9.69 -9.36
CA SER A 57 1.39 -10.56 -10.06
C SER A 57 0.65 -11.44 -9.05
N ARG A 58 -0.64 -11.68 -9.30
CA ARG A 58 -1.50 -12.39 -8.35
C ARG A 58 -2.79 -12.91 -8.96
N MET A 59 -3.42 -13.81 -8.22
CA MET A 59 -4.75 -14.32 -8.50
C MET A 59 -5.51 -14.54 -7.20
N GLY A 60 -6.83 -14.42 -7.24
CA GLY A 60 -7.65 -14.58 -6.05
C GLY A 60 -9.06 -15.06 -6.35
N VAL A 61 -9.74 -15.48 -5.29
CA VAL A 61 -11.15 -15.84 -5.30
C VAL A 61 -11.85 -14.99 -4.25
N ASN A 62 -12.93 -14.36 -4.66
CA ASN A 62 -13.82 -13.60 -3.80
C ASN A 62 -15.20 -14.27 -3.79
N GLY A 63 -15.73 -14.54 -2.61
CA GLY A 63 -17.02 -15.17 -2.40
C GLY A 63 -17.94 -14.29 -1.56
N VAL A 64 -19.20 -14.20 -1.98
CA VAL A 64 -20.26 -13.52 -1.24
C VAL A 64 -21.43 -14.47 -1.07
N TYR A 65 -21.93 -14.60 0.16
CA TYR A 65 -23.16 -15.31 0.48
C TYR A 65 -24.19 -14.36 1.10
N VAL A 66 -25.38 -14.29 0.52
CA VAL A 66 -26.47 -13.41 0.96
C VAL A 66 -27.31 -14.15 1.99
N VAL A 67 -27.19 -13.77 3.27
CA VAL A 67 -28.00 -14.34 4.36
C VAL A 67 -29.41 -13.76 4.31
N ASN A 68 -29.51 -12.43 4.16
CA ASN A 68 -30.75 -11.69 3.94
C ASN A 68 -30.41 -10.29 3.39
N ASP A 69 -31.42 -9.42 3.25
CA ASP A 69 -31.27 -8.08 2.68
C ASP A 69 -30.32 -7.15 3.47
N SER A 70 -30.05 -7.45 4.75
CA SER A 70 -29.23 -6.61 5.64
C SER A 70 -27.96 -7.31 6.12
N LEU A 71 -27.68 -8.54 5.68
CA LEU A 71 -26.50 -9.30 6.09
C LEU A 71 -25.99 -10.20 4.97
N LYS A 72 -24.71 -10.03 4.65
CA LYS A 72 -23.96 -10.91 3.75
C LYS A 72 -22.69 -11.38 4.42
N VAL A 73 -22.27 -12.60 4.11
CA VAL A 73 -20.98 -13.16 4.51
C VAL A 73 -20.01 -13.01 3.35
N LEU A 74 -18.81 -12.53 3.67
CA LEU A 74 -17.72 -12.28 2.73
C LEU A 74 -16.58 -13.27 3.00
N GLY A 75 -15.94 -13.75 1.93
CA GLY A 75 -14.73 -14.57 2.02
C GLY A 75 -13.80 -14.27 0.85
N GLU A 76 -12.51 -14.11 1.13
CA GLU A 76 -11.53 -13.80 0.10
C GLU A 76 -10.20 -14.50 0.38
N VAL A 77 -9.58 -15.01 -0.70
CA VAL A 77 -8.17 -15.39 -0.69
C VAL A 77 -7.48 -14.84 -1.95
N GLU A 78 -6.32 -14.19 -1.76
CA GLU A 78 -5.44 -13.73 -2.84
C GLU A 78 -4.06 -14.35 -2.66
N ILE A 79 -3.49 -14.84 -3.77
CA ILE A 79 -2.19 -15.49 -3.84
C ILE A 79 -1.28 -14.67 -4.76
N GLY A 80 -0.10 -14.32 -4.27
CA GLY A 80 0.98 -13.72 -5.05
C GLY A 80 1.79 -14.78 -5.80
N VAL A 81 2.25 -14.43 -6.99
CA VAL A 81 3.16 -15.25 -7.81
C VAL A 81 4.31 -14.35 -8.23
N ALA A 82 5.52 -14.63 -7.74
CA ALA A 82 6.68 -13.79 -7.96
C ALA A 82 7.75 -14.45 -8.84
N LEU A 83 8.29 -13.66 -9.77
CA LEU A 83 9.56 -13.87 -10.47
C LEU A 83 10.35 -12.57 -10.38
N GLY A 84 11.65 -12.65 -10.08
CA GLY A 84 12.54 -11.51 -9.88
C GLY A 84 12.46 -10.96 -8.45
N ASP A 85 13.52 -10.25 -8.06
CA ASP A 85 13.65 -9.62 -6.75
C ASP A 85 12.47 -8.67 -6.47
N ASN A 86 11.66 -8.97 -5.46
CA ASN A 86 10.74 -7.97 -4.93
C ASN A 86 11.55 -6.90 -4.18
N TYR A 87 11.93 -5.84 -4.87
CA TYR A 87 12.83 -4.80 -4.33
C TYR A 87 12.30 -4.12 -3.06
N GLY A 88 10.98 -4.12 -2.83
CA GLY A 88 10.35 -3.62 -1.60
C GLY A 88 10.18 -4.67 -0.49
N ALA A 89 10.50 -5.94 -0.73
CA ALA A 89 10.44 -6.97 0.30
C ALA A 89 11.75 -7.02 1.10
N GLY A 90 11.62 -7.09 2.43
CA GLY A 90 12.75 -7.25 3.35
C GLY A 90 13.63 -8.45 2.97
N ALA A 91 14.92 -8.40 3.32
CA ALA A 91 15.93 -9.38 2.89
C ALA A 91 15.57 -10.84 3.18
N ASP A 92 14.81 -11.08 4.25
CA ASP A 92 14.37 -12.42 4.69
C ASP A 92 12.90 -12.73 4.33
N SER A 93 12.25 -11.88 3.53
CA SER A 93 10.86 -12.09 3.11
C SER A 93 10.74 -13.24 2.10
N SER A 94 9.75 -14.11 2.31
CA SER A 94 9.37 -15.12 1.32
C SER A 94 8.89 -14.52 -0.01
N GLU A 95 8.61 -13.22 -0.05
CA GLU A 95 8.25 -12.50 -1.27
C GLU A 95 9.47 -12.08 -2.10
N ARG A 96 10.68 -12.16 -1.54
CA ARG A 96 11.92 -11.68 -2.17
C ARG A 96 12.56 -12.72 -3.08
N THR A 97 12.37 -14.01 -2.82
CA THR A 97 13.02 -15.07 -3.58
C THR A 97 12.27 -15.39 -4.87
N ASP A 98 13.04 -15.67 -5.92
CA ASP A 98 12.55 -16.23 -7.19
C ASP A 98 11.65 -17.46 -6.96
N ASP A 99 10.63 -17.60 -7.81
CA ASP A 99 9.73 -18.75 -7.86
C ASP A 99 8.90 -18.99 -6.58
N THR A 100 8.40 -17.92 -5.95
CA THR A 100 7.56 -18.03 -4.74
C THR A 100 6.08 -17.81 -4.97
N VAL A 101 5.29 -18.60 -4.23
CA VAL A 101 3.84 -18.49 -4.12
C VAL A 101 3.50 -18.26 -2.66
N PHE A 102 2.80 -17.16 -2.38
CA PHE A 102 2.50 -16.74 -1.01
C PHE A 102 1.08 -16.16 -0.89
N VAL A 103 0.51 -16.25 0.31
CA VAL A 103 -0.83 -15.69 0.58
C VAL A 103 -0.70 -14.19 0.83
N ARG A 104 -1.33 -13.40 -0.05
CA ARG A 104 -1.36 -11.94 0.03
C ARG A 104 -2.54 -11.45 0.88
N ARG A 105 -3.71 -12.08 0.71
CA ARG A 105 -4.94 -11.76 1.45
C ARG A 105 -5.64 -13.04 1.85
N HIS A 106 -6.18 -13.09 3.05
CA HIS A 106 -7.03 -14.18 3.53
C HIS A 106 -8.01 -13.64 4.56
N ILE A 107 -9.24 -13.41 4.11
CA ILE A 107 -10.19 -12.55 4.80
C ILE A 107 -11.53 -13.28 4.91
N PHE A 108 -12.21 -13.09 6.04
CA PHE A 108 -13.64 -13.30 6.15
C PHE A 108 -14.29 -12.06 6.75
N GLY A 109 -15.58 -11.85 6.49
CA GLY A 109 -16.25 -10.65 6.97
C GLY A 109 -17.76 -10.65 6.79
N PHE A 110 -18.36 -9.53 7.17
CA PHE A 110 -19.79 -9.30 7.10
C PHE A 110 -20.07 -7.92 6.52
N ASP A 111 -20.88 -7.88 5.46
CA ASP A 111 -21.55 -6.66 5.00
C ASP A 111 -22.90 -6.60 5.71
N MET A 112 -23.08 -5.59 6.56
CA MET A 112 -24.25 -5.40 7.42
C MET A 112 -25.19 -4.32 6.87
N GLY A 113 -25.17 -4.09 5.56
CA GLY A 113 -26.01 -3.10 4.88
C GLY A 113 -25.72 -1.68 5.36
N GLU A 114 -26.73 -1.00 5.86
CA GLU A 114 -26.62 0.39 6.35
C GLU A 114 -25.67 0.55 7.55
N MET A 115 -25.28 -0.54 8.22
CA MET A 115 -24.34 -0.48 9.34
C MET A 115 -22.87 -0.60 8.90
N GLY A 116 -22.59 -0.74 7.61
CA GLY A 116 -21.23 -0.88 7.07
C GLY A 116 -20.73 -2.33 7.02
N THR A 117 -19.45 -2.48 6.74
CA THR A 117 -18.76 -3.76 6.55
C THR A 117 -17.69 -3.94 7.62
N ILE A 118 -17.60 -5.14 8.17
CA ILE A 118 -16.50 -5.56 9.06
C ILE A 118 -15.75 -6.75 8.44
N ARG A 119 -14.42 -6.70 8.43
CA ARG A 119 -13.53 -7.72 7.87
C ARG A 119 -12.47 -8.12 8.88
N PHE A 120 -12.04 -9.39 8.78
CA PHE A 120 -11.07 -10.01 9.66
C PHE A 120 -10.04 -10.80 8.85
N GLY A 121 -8.76 -10.68 9.18
CA GLY A 121 -7.70 -11.54 8.66
C GLY A 121 -6.51 -10.78 8.09
N LYS A 122 -5.84 -11.41 7.11
CA LYS A 122 -4.66 -10.86 6.44
C LYS A 122 -5.10 -9.98 5.28
N GLU A 123 -4.77 -8.69 5.36
CA GLU A 123 -5.00 -7.72 4.28
C GLU A 123 -4.12 -6.47 4.42
N GLY A 124 -4.21 -5.55 3.46
CA GLY A 124 -3.61 -4.22 3.57
C GLY A 124 -4.30 -3.38 4.65
N THR A 125 -3.59 -2.41 5.22
CA THR A 125 -4.12 -1.45 6.20
C THR A 125 -5.11 -0.47 5.54
N PHE A 126 -5.82 0.34 6.34
CA PHE A 126 -6.63 1.42 5.74
C PHE A 126 -5.77 2.57 5.23
N ALA A 127 -4.56 2.79 5.76
CA ALA A 127 -3.63 3.75 5.19
C ALA A 127 -3.29 3.42 3.73
N ASP A 128 -3.01 2.16 3.41
CA ASP A 128 -2.74 1.71 2.05
C ASP A 128 -4.00 1.78 1.15
N ASP A 129 -5.19 1.48 1.71
CA ASP A 129 -6.46 1.53 0.97
C ASP A 129 -6.98 2.96 0.71
N VAL A 130 -6.82 3.88 1.67
CA VAL A 130 -7.25 5.29 1.59
C VAL A 130 -6.23 6.10 0.81
N TYR A 131 -4.95 5.85 1.10
CA TYR A 131 -3.81 6.42 0.41
C TYR A 131 -3.77 7.96 0.46
N GLY A 132 -3.09 8.58 -0.49
CA GLY A 132 -3.05 10.04 -0.66
C GLY A 132 -2.83 10.43 -2.12
N ALA A 133 -2.39 11.68 -2.32
CA ALA A 133 -2.12 12.26 -3.63
C ALA A 133 -0.80 11.76 -4.23
N ASP A 134 -0.75 10.46 -4.54
CA ASP A 134 0.24 9.86 -5.42
C ASP A 134 -0.45 9.07 -6.55
N TYR A 135 -0.10 9.39 -7.79
CA TYR A 135 -0.67 8.79 -8.99
C TYR A 135 0.39 8.05 -9.82
N SER A 136 1.55 7.80 -9.22
CA SER A 136 2.65 7.09 -9.85
C SER A 136 2.35 5.60 -10.07
N TYR A 137 3.17 4.97 -10.89
CA TYR A 137 3.22 3.52 -11.06
C TYR A 137 4.44 2.90 -10.38
N PHE A 138 5.52 3.68 -10.15
CA PHE A 138 6.79 3.16 -9.65
C PHE A 138 7.41 4.00 -8.52
N PHE A 139 7.48 5.32 -8.67
CA PHE A 139 8.47 6.12 -7.93
C PHE A 139 7.91 7.11 -6.92
N GLY A 140 6.59 7.28 -6.85
CA GLY A 140 5.92 8.13 -5.86
C GLY A 140 5.54 7.39 -4.57
N GLY A 141 4.86 8.10 -3.69
CA GLY A 141 4.35 7.62 -2.41
C GLY A 141 5.27 7.88 -1.22
N THR A 142 6.42 8.55 -1.38
CA THR A 142 7.40 8.67 -0.27
C THR A 142 7.02 9.66 0.80
N ALA A 143 6.15 10.62 0.47
CA ALA A 143 5.59 11.57 1.44
C ALA A 143 4.31 11.05 2.11
N LEU A 144 3.92 9.78 1.90
CA LEU A 144 2.80 9.13 2.57
C LEU A 144 3.29 8.43 3.84
N LEU A 145 3.40 9.20 4.92
CA LEU A 145 4.10 8.80 6.14
C LEU A 145 3.17 8.08 7.12
N TYR A 146 2.69 6.88 6.77
CA TYR A 146 1.78 6.12 7.63
C TYR A 146 2.40 5.75 8.99
N GLY A 147 3.72 5.50 9.01
CA GLY A 147 4.47 5.13 10.22
C GLY A 147 4.33 3.65 10.61
N HIS A 148 3.81 2.81 9.70
CA HIS A 148 3.67 1.36 9.90
C HIS A 148 3.67 0.63 8.56
N GLU A 149 3.78 -0.69 8.60
CA GLU A 149 3.73 -1.53 7.39
C GLU A 149 2.38 -1.41 6.66
N TRP A 150 2.42 -1.53 5.32
CA TRP A 150 1.22 -1.43 4.47
C TRP A 150 0.28 -2.63 4.62
N ASN A 151 0.77 -3.77 5.15
CA ASN A 151 0.01 -4.97 5.40
C ASN A 151 0.16 -5.46 6.84
N ASN A 152 -0.79 -6.29 7.26
CA ASN A 152 -0.66 -7.03 8.51
C ASN A 152 -1.46 -8.34 8.42
N ASP A 153 -0.94 -9.38 9.06
CA ASP A 153 -1.48 -10.74 8.99
C ASP A 153 -2.78 -10.91 9.78
N SER A 154 -3.09 -10.01 10.71
CA SER A 154 -4.12 -10.19 11.73
C SER A 154 -4.84 -8.88 12.04
N GLN A 155 -5.80 -8.50 11.18
CA GLN A 155 -6.50 -7.23 11.27
C GLN A 155 -8.01 -7.37 11.45
N ILE A 156 -8.60 -6.33 12.05
CA ILE A 156 -10.03 -6.06 12.10
C ILE A 156 -10.27 -4.71 11.42
N LYS A 157 -11.04 -4.69 10.34
CA LYS A 157 -11.32 -3.48 9.58
C LYS A 157 -12.81 -3.22 9.49
N TYR A 158 -13.22 -2.00 9.82
CA TYR A 158 -14.59 -1.52 9.69
C TYR A 158 -14.66 -0.39 8.66
N ALA A 159 -15.62 -0.47 7.73
CA ALA A 159 -15.90 0.57 6.76
C ALA A 159 -17.39 0.91 6.76
N PHE A 160 -17.70 2.19 6.86
CA PHE A 160 -19.03 2.75 6.76
C PHE A 160 -19.04 3.81 5.67
N GLU A 161 -20.06 3.78 4.81
CA GLU A 161 -20.21 4.74 3.73
C GLU A 161 -21.69 5.06 3.53
N ASN A 162 -21.98 6.36 3.39
CA ASN A 162 -23.29 6.85 2.98
C ASN A 162 -23.13 8.10 2.11
N ASP A 163 -24.25 8.66 1.64
CA ASP A 163 -24.26 9.85 0.80
C ASP A 163 -23.65 11.10 1.46
N ALA A 164 -23.52 11.12 2.79
CA ALA A 164 -23.03 12.26 3.55
C ALA A 164 -21.53 12.21 3.82
N PHE A 165 -20.95 11.04 4.10
CA PHE A 165 -19.53 10.82 4.38
C PHE A 165 -19.21 9.32 4.42
N TRP A 166 -17.92 8.99 4.42
CA TRP A 166 -17.42 7.66 4.76
C TRP A 166 -16.51 7.70 5.98
N LEU A 167 -16.47 6.59 6.73
CA LEU A 167 -15.59 6.36 7.87
C LEU A 167 -14.95 4.98 7.71
N LYS A 168 -13.64 4.91 7.94
CA LYS A 168 -12.87 3.66 7.92
C LYS A 168 -12.05 3.56 9.20
N ALA A 169 -12.09 2.43 9.88
CA ALA A 169 -11.35 2.21 11.12
C ALA A 169 -10.72 0.83 11.15
N GLY A 170 -9.41 0.76 11.37
CA GLY A 170 -8.61 -0.45 11.35
C GLY A 170 -7.94 -0.70 12.70
N TYR A 171 -7.83 -1.97 13.08
CA TYR A 171 -7.02 -2.40 14.21
C TYR A 171 -6.26 -3.67 13.85
N ALA A 172 -4.93 -3.63 13.89
CA ALA A 172 -4.06 -4.77 13.70
C ALA A 172 -3.54 -5.30 15.04
N LEU A 173 -3.55 -6.62 15.21
CA LEU A 173 -3.17 -7.28 16.46
C LEU A 173 -1.65 -7.49 16.53
N GLY A 174 -0.99 -7.00 17.59
CA GLY A 174 0.46 -7.18 17.76
C GLY A 174 0.92 -8.60 18.13
N GLU A 175 0.00 -9.53 18.36
CA GLU A 175 0.26 -10.97 18.59
C GLU A 175 1.37 -11.31 19.60
N LYS A 176 1.43 -10.55 20.71
CA LYS A 176 2.47 -10.65 21.77
C LYS A 176 3.89 -10.37 21.24
N GLY A 177 4.03 -9.30 20.47
CA GLY A 177 5.32 -8.85 19.94
C GLY A 177 5.83 -9.72 18.79
N LYS A 178 4.90 -10.23 17.99
CA LYS A 178 5.19 -10.95 16.74
C LYS A 178 4.83 -10.16 15.50
N ASN A 179 3.82 -9.30 15.63
CA ASN A 179 3.37 -8.38 14.60
C ASN A 179 3.34 -6.98 15.18
N GLU A 180 3.30 -6.00 14.30
CA GLU A 180 3.03 -4.62 14.66
C GLU A 180 1.56 -4.47 15.11
N GLU A 181 1.33 -3.75 16.21
CA GLU A 181 -0.01 -3.33 16.61
C GLU A 181 -0.31 -1.99 15.95
N ILE A 182 -1.45 -1.88 15.27
CA ILE A 182 -1.80 -0.68 14.48
C ILE A 182 -3.24 -0.28 14.82
N LEU A 183 -3.49 1.02 14.93
CA LEU A 183 -4.82 1.61 15.03
C LEU A 183 -4.94 2.75 14.01
N GLU A 184 -5.99 2.73 13.21
CA GLU A 184 -6.22 3.71 12.16
C GLU A 184 -7.67 4.18 12.18
N VAL A 185 -7.90 5.48 11.99
CA VAL A 185 -9.24 6.03 11.74
C VAL A 185 -9.14 7.10 10.66
N PHE A 186 -9.97 6.95 9.63
CA PHE A 186 -10.11 7.89 8.53
C PHE A 186 -11.55 8.32 8.35
N VAL A 187 -11.74 9.56 7.92
CA VAL A 187 -13.04 10.10 7.50
C VAL A 187 -12.87 10.87 6.21
N GLY A 188 -13.85 10.80 5.32
CA GLY A 188 -13.83 11.60 4.11
C GLY A 188 -15.20 11.91 3.56
N LYS A 189 -15.21 12.89 2.66
CA LYS A 189 -16.40 13.45 2.05
C LYS A 189 -16.08 14.15 0.74
N SER A 190 -17.01 14.07 -0.20
CA SER A 190 -16.97 14.87 -1.44
C SER A 190 -17.94 16.05 -1.38
N PHE A 191 -17.49 17.19 -1.92
CA PHE A 191 -18.21 18.45 -2.05
C PHE A 191 -18.18 18.88 -3.53
N GLY A 192 -19.14 18.38 -4.31
CA GLY A 192 -19.08 18.54 -5.76
C GLY A 192 -17.85 17.82 -6.32
N ASP A 193 -16.99 18.54 -7.03
CA ASP A 193 -15.79 17.99 -7.64
C ASP A 193 -14.59 17.87 -6.68
N LEU A 194 -14.71 18.36 -5.45
CA LEU A 194 -13.65 18.28 -4.43
C LEU A 194 -13.92 17.10 -3.48
N SER A 195 -13.02 16.13 -3.43
CA SER A 195 -12.99 15.08 -2.40
C SER A 195 -11.95 15.43 -1.35
N VAL A 196 -12.29 15.26 -0.06
CA VAL A 196 -11.39 15.50 1.06
C VAL A 196 -11.44 14.31 2.00
N HIS A 197 -10.29 13.89 2.52
CA HIS A 197 -10.21 12.99 3.66
C HIS A 197 -9.12 13.41 4.64
N ALA A 198 -9.24 12.88 5.85
CA ALA A 198 -8.26 13.04 6.91
C ALA A 198 -8.22 11.78 7.76
N GLY A 199 -7.06 11.52 8.35
CA GLY A 199 -6.81 10.33 9.13
C GLY A 199 -5.87 10.56 10.31
N VAL A 200 -6.00 9.72 11.32
CA VAL A 200 -5.04 9.57 12.41
C VAL A 200 -4.70 8.09 12.52
N LEU A 201 -3.41 7.81 12.65
CA LEU A 201 -2.84 6.49 12.68
C LEU A 201 -1.87 6.41 13.85
N SER A 202 -1.80 5.25 14.50
CA SER A 202 -0.77 4.97 15.48
C SER A 202 -0.33 3.52 15.37
N SER A 203 0.95 3.27 15.58
CA SER A 203 1.45 1.91 15.67
C SER A 203 2.43 1.71 16.83
N LYS A 204 2.54 0.46 17.25
CA LYS A 204 3.55 0.00 18.19
C LYS A 204 4.25 -1.23 17.61
N ASN A 205 5.55 -1.09 17.42
CA ASN A 205 6.44 -2.11 16.88
C ASN A 205 7.40 -2.62 17.97
N ASP A 206 6.86 -3.34 18.96
CA ASP A 206 7.63 -4.05 20.01
C ASP A 206 7.74 -5.53 19.63
N ILE A 207 8.62 -5.84 18.68
CA ILE A 207 8.78 -7.17 18.10
C ILE A 207 10.15 -7.74 18.46
N ALA A 208 10.19 -9.02 18.81
CA ALA A 208 11.43 -9.75 19.04
C ALA A 208 11.44 -11.08 18.27
N ILE A 209 12.24 -11.14 17.21
CA ILE A 209 12.39 -12.33 16.35
C ILE A 209 13.69 -13.04 16.72
N THR A 210 13.60 -14.33 17.01
CA THR A 210 14.75 -15.19 17.28
C THR A 210 14.96 -16.15 16.10
N THR A 211 16.10 -16.04 15.42
CA THR A 211 16.51 -16.93 14.33
C THR A 211 17.75 -17.73 14.73
N GLU A 212 17.83 -18.99 14.30
CA GLU A 212 19.07 -19.77 14.35
C GLU A 212 19.77 -19.64 13.00
N LYS A 213 20.99 -19.09 12.99
CA LYS A 213 21.87 -19.07 11.81
C LYS A 213 22.96 -20.12 11.96
N ASP A 214 23.12 -20.94 10.93
CA ASP A 214 24.25 -21.86 10.82
C ASP A 214 25.49 -21.07 10.38
N LEU A 215 26.51 -21.00 11.23
CA LEU A 215 27.77 -20.31 10.95
C LEU A 215 28.94 -21.30 11.08
N VAL A 216 29.99 -21.09 10.29
CA VAL A 216 31.26 -21.82 10.46
C VAL A 216 32.20 -20.96 11.29
N ILE A 217 32.43 -21.36 12.53
CA ILE A 217 33.37 -20.71 13.46
C ILE A 217 34.56 -21.67 13.63
N ASP A 218 35.77 -21.19 13.34
CA ASP A 218 37.01 -21.99 13.38
C ASP A 218 36.94 -23.30 12.57
N GLY A 219 36.29 -23.24 11.41
CA GLY A 219 36.14 -24.41 10.52
C GLY A 219 35.13 -25.46 11.00
N LYS A 220 34.33 -25.16 12.05
CA LYS A 220 33.29 -26.07 12.56
C LYS A 220 31.90 -25.46 12.41
N PRO A 221 30.90 -26.24 11.94
CA PRO A 221 29.52 -25.79 11.91
C PRO A 221 29.03 -25.54 13.35
N SER A 222 28.47 -24.36 13.56
CA SER A 222 27.94 -23.87 14.83
C SER A 222 26.57 -23.24 14.58
N LYS A 223 25.63 -23.48 15.48
CA LYS A 223 24.35 -22.79 15.49
C LYS A 223 24.47 -21.56 16.37
N VAL A 224 24.21 -20.38 15.80
CA VAL A 224 24.20 -19.11 16.52
C VAL A 224 22.78 -18.59 16.54
N THR A 225 22.28 -18.29 17.74
CA THR A 225 21.01 -17.62 17.92
C THR A 225 21.20 -16.12 17.68
N HIS A 226 20.47 -15.58 16.71
CA HIS A 226 20.36 -14.15 16.45
C HIS A 226 19.00 -13.65 16.93
N VAL A 227 18.97 -12.51 17.63
CA VAL A 227 17.73 -11.87 18.07
C VAL A 227 17.68 -10.49 17.44
N GLU A 228 16.68 -10.28 16.58
CA GLU A 228 16.35 -8.97 16.04
C GLU A 228 15.22 -8.40 16.90
N LYS A 229 15.43 -7.20 17.43
CA LYS A 229 14.45 -6.49 18.25
C LYS A 229 14.13 -5.15 17.61
N SER A 230 12.84 -4.85 17.46
CA SER A 230 12.31 -3.50 17.27
C SER A 230 11.57 -3.08 18.54
N ASP A 231 11.58 -1.78 18.82
CA ASP A 231 10.80 -1.17 19.91
C ASP A 231 10.59 0.30 19.54
N SER A 232 9.55 0.56 18.73
CA SER A 232 9.16 1.91 18.34
C SER A 232 7.67 2.15 18.46
N GLU A 233 7.30 3.41 18.63
CA GLU A 233 5.91 3.88 18.63
C GLU A 233 5.77 4.99 17.58
N ASN A 234 4.75 4.89 16.74
CA ASN A 234 4.48 5.89 15.71
C ASN A 234 3.13 6.57 15.94
N LEU A 235 3.08 7.88 15.69
CA LEU A 235 1.85 8.65 15.60
C LEU A 235 1.86 9.45 14.29
N SER A 236 0.86 9.25 13.46
CA SER A 236 0.75 9.93 12.17
C SER A 236 -0.63 10.57 11.99
N PHE A 237 -0.69 11.66 11.25
CA PHE A 237 -1.96 12.20 10.76
C PHE A 237 -1.82 12.76 9.36
N GLU A 238 -2.93 12.76 8.63
CA GLU A 238 -2.98 13.23 7.25
C GLU A 238 -4.20 14.06 6.94
N VAL A 239 -4.05 14.92 5.94
CA VAL A 239 -5.17 15.55 5.24
C VAL A 239 -4.88 15.53 3.75
N THR A 240 -5.86 15.08 2.97
CA THR A 240 -5.77 15.01 1.52
C THR A 240 -6.98 15.69 0.88
N GLY A 241 -6.71 16.44 -0.19
CA GLY A 241 -7.73 17.02 -1.05
C GLY A 241 -7.48 16.68 -2.51
N GLU A 242 -8.51 16.19 -3.20
CA GLU A 242 -8.47 15.85 -4.62
C GLU A 242 -9.57 16.58 -5.37
N TYR A 243 -9.20 17.32 -6.42
CA TYR A 243 -10.11 18.08 -7.25
C TYR A 243 -10.24 17.46 -8.63
N ALA A 244 -11.46 17.02 -8.97
CA ALA A 244 -11.80 16.48 -10.27
C ALA A 244 -12.07 17.62 -11.28
N LEU A 245 -11.44 17.55 -12.43
CA LEU A 245 -11.55 18.50 -13.54
C LEU A 245 -11.95 17.73 -14.80
N GLY A 246 -13.18 17.21 -14.82
CA GLY A 246 -13.64 16.32 -15.88
C GLY A 246 -12.90 14.98 -15.84
N GLU A 247 -12.07 14.71 -16.86
CA GLU A 247 -11.23 13.50 -16.92
C GLU A 247 -9.82 13.73 -16.32
N HIS A 248 -9.62 14.87 -15.65
CA HIS A 248 -8.37 15.22 -14.97
C HIS A 248 -8.54 15.22 -13.45
N THR A 249 -7.45 15.04 -12.73
CA THR A 249 -7.43 15.11 -11.27
C THR A 249 -6.20 15.87 -10.80
N LEU A 250 -6.36 16.71 -9.78
CA LEU A 250 -5.27 17.33 -9.02
C LEU A 250 -5.41 16.94 -7.56
N GLY A 251 -4.34 16.46 -6.94
CA GLY A 251 -4.31 16.03 -5.55
C GLY A 251 -3.23 16.76 -4.77
N ALA A 252 -3.51 17.01 -3.50
CA ALA A 252 -2.53 17.45 -2.52
C ALA A 252 -2.74 16.71 -1.20
N THR A 253 -1.64 16.21 -0.63
CA THR A 253 -1.63 15.55 0.67
C THR A 253 -0.58 16.17 1.57
N TYR A 254 -0.94 16.35 2.83
CA TYR A 254 0.00 16.62 3.90
C TYR A 254 -0.03 15.46 4.90
N TYR A 255 1.15 15.00 5.30
CA TYR A 255 1.37 14.03 6.37
C TYR A 255 2.25 14.62 7.47
N TYR A 256 1.94 14.26 8.70
CA TYR A 256 2.87 14.31 9.83
C TYR A 256 3.08 12.90 10.35
N ASN A 257 4.29 12.59 10.78
CA ASN A 257 4.65 11.37 11.48
C ASN A 257 5.67 11.69 12.58
N GLU A 258 5.48 11.10 13.75
CA GLU A 258 6.42 11.08 14.88
C GLU A 258 6.80 9.62 15.12
N ASP A 259 8.08 9.27 14.95
CA ASP A 259 8.64 7.94 15.21
C ASP A 259 9.52 7.98 16.46
N ASP A 260 9.06 7.38 17.56
CA ASP A 260 9.79 7.29 18.82
C ASP A 260 10.44 5.90 18.96
N ASN A 261 11.73 5.84 18.69
CA ASN A 261 12.54 4.63 18.83
C ASN A 261 13.05 4.48 20.27
N LYS A 262 12.45 3.55 21.00
CA LYS A 262 12.76 3.28 22.42
C LYS A 262 14.11 2.59 22.61
N LEU A 263 14.68 1.97 21.57
CA LEU A 263 16.00 1.33 21.64
C LEU A 263 17.15 2.34 21.54
N SER A 264 17.04 3.31 20.62
CA SER A 264 18.03 4.38 20.46
C SER A 264 17.75 5.59 21.34
N ASN A 265 16.58 5.66 21.98
CA ASN A 265 16.09 6.82 22.74
C ASN A 265 16.16 8.08 21.86
N GLU A 266 15.45 8.00 20.74
CA GLU A 266 15.45 9.00 19.67
C GLU A 266 14.03 9.12 19.12
N THR A 267 13.57 10.37 18.97
CA THR A 267 12.33 10.70 18.29
C THR A 267 12.63 11.46 17.01
N VAL A 268 12.05 11.03 15.90
CA VAL A 268 12.13 11.69 14.61
C VAL A 268 10.75 12.19 14.21
N ASP A 269 10.61 13.51 14.08
CA ASP A 269 9.42 14.15 13.53
C ASP A 269 9.59 14.36 12.02
N SER A 270 8.59 14.00 11.23
CA SER A 270 8.61 14.11 9.77
C SER A 270 7.35 14.76 9.21
N HIS A 271 7.54 15.61 8.20
CA HIS A 271 6.49 16.30 7.47
C HIS A 271 6.54 15.92 5.99
N GLY A 272 5.49 15.27 5.50
CA GLY A 272 5.33 14.87 4.10
C GLY A 272 4.39 15.80 3.35
N ILE A 273 4.77 16.21 2.14
CA ILE A 273 3.93 16.96 1.22
C ILE A 273 3.97 16.26 -0.15
N SER A 274 2.81 15.83 -0.64
CA SER A 274 2.64 15.33 -2.01
C SER A 274 1.74 16.25 -2.81
N LEU A 275 2.17 16.60 -4.02
CA LEU A 275 1.37 17.30 -5.04
C LEU A 275 1.38 16.47 -6.31
N ALA A 276 0.22 16.02 -6.77
CA ALA A 276 0.13 15.14 -7.94
C ALA A 276 -1.02 15.51 -8.87
N GLY A 277 -0.93 15.11 -10.13
CA GLY A 277 -1.99 15.30 -11.10
C GLY A 277 -2.02 14.25 -12.20
N MET A 278 -3.22 13.99 -12.70
CA MET A 278 -3.47 13.14 -13.88
C MET A 278 -4.25 13.92 -14.93
N PHE A 279 -3.82 13.83 -16.19
CA PHE A 279 -4.44 14.51 -17.32
C PHE A 279 -4.67 13.55 -18.48
N ALA A 280 -5.94 13.22 -18.75
CA ALA A 280 -6.34 12.53 -19.99
C ALA A 280 -6.03 13.42 -21.22
N VAL A 281 -5.04 13.03 -22.03
CA VAL A 281 -4.64 13.76 -23.25
C VAL A 281 -5.25 13.15 -24.51
N ALA A 282 -5.77 11.93 -24.41
CA ALA A 282 -6.54 11.24 -25.44
C ALA A 282 -7.43 10.16 -24.78
N PRO A 283 -8.44 9.58 -25.47
CA PRO A 283 -9.40 8.65 -24.86
C PRO A 283 -8.81 7.40 -24.19
N LYS A 284 -7.55 7.05 -24.50
CA LYS A 284 -6.83 5.89 -23.96
C LYS A 284 -5.50 6.27 -23.34
N THR A 285 -5.19 7.56 -23.23
CA THR A 285 -3.86 8.04 -22.86
C THR A 285 -3.96 9.11 -21.78
N THR A 286 -3.32 8.82 -20.65
CA THR A 286 -3.26 9.72 -19.49
C THR A 286 -1.81 10.03 -19.20
N LEU A 287 -1.48 11.31 -19.09
CA LEU A 287 -0.22 11.76 -18.51
C LEU A 287 -0.43 11.95 -17.01
N TYR A 288 0.59 11.68 -16.22
CA TYR A 288 0.56 11.91 -14.79
C TYR A 288 1.92 12.39 -14.30
N SER A 289 1.93 13.12 -13.21
CA SER A 289 3.15 13.65 -12.60
C SER A 289 2.89 14.04 -11.14
N GLY A 290 3.95 14.03 -10.34
CA GLY A 290 3.89 14.50 -8.96
C GLY A 290 5.24 14.96 -8.45
N TYR A 291 5.18 15.72 -7.36
CA TYR A 291 6.32 16.16 -6.57
C TYR A 291 6.06 15.82 -5.11
N GLU A 292 7.07 15.27 -4.45
CA GLU A 292 7.01 14.85 -3.06
C GLU A 292 8.19 15.46 -2.30
N LEU A 293 7.92 15.91 -1.07
CA LEU A 293 8.91 16.45 -0.15
C LEU A 293 8.66 15.87 1.24
N VAL A 294 9.71 15.35 1.86
CA VAL A 294 9.76 14.94 3.25
C VAL A 294 10.81 15.79 3.95
N MET A 295 10.46 16.37 5.09
CA MET A 295 11.38 17.09 5.97
C MET A 295 11.34 16.43 7.33
N SER A 296 12.51 16.12 7.90
CA SER A 296 12.62 15.39 9.16
C SER A 296 13.57 16.06 10.14
N SER A 297 13.27 15.96 11.43
CA SER A 297 14.14 16.46 12.51
C SER A 297 14.19 15.45 13.65
N SER A 298 15.38 15.25 14.23
CA SER A 298 15.60 14.32 15.35
C SER A 298 15.86 15.08 16.64
N ASP A 299 15.31 14.61 17.76
CA ASP A 299 15.55 15.18 19.10
C ASP A 299 16.92 14.82 19.68
N LYS A 300 17.60 13.86 19.06
CA LYS A 300 18.88 13.31 19.51
C LYS A 300 20.01 14.29 19.25
N ALA A 301 20.85 14.51 20.26
CA ALA A 301 21.98 15.41 20.13
C ALA A 301 22.98 14.92 19.06
N GLY A 302 23.38 15.84 18.16
CA GLY A 302 24.38 15.59 17.13
C GLY A 302 23.83 15.19 15.77
N THR A 303 22.51 15.13 15.61
CA THR A 303 21.82 14.97 14.32
C THR A 303 21.70 16.30 13.57
N VAL A 304 21.30 16.21 12.30
CA VAL A 304 20.94 17.35 11.45
C VAL A 304 19.49 17.21 10.98
N ASP A 305 18.90 18.29 10.46
CA ASP A 305 17.62 18.20 9.76
C ASP A 305 17.81 17.42 8.46
N GLY A 306 16.90 16.50 8.19
CA GLY A 306 16.88 15.68 6.98
C GLY A 306 15.87 16.18 5.95
N ASP A 307 16.13 15.86 4.70
CA ASP A 307 15.27 16.15 3.56
C ASP A 307 15.34 15.06 2.48
N ASP A 308 14.18 14.65 1.97
CA ASP A 308 14.02 13.83 0.76
C ASP A 308 13.03 14.55 -0.15
N SER A 309 13.40 14.73 -1.42
CA SER A 309 12.44 15.18 -2.41
C SER A 309 12.61 14.46 -3.74
N ARG A 310 11.50 14.34 -4.45
CA ARG A 310 11.47 13.73 -5.78
C ARG A 310 10.40 14.31 -6.67
N PHE A 311 10.65 14.19 -7.95
CA PHE A 311 9.70 14.47 -9.01
C PHE A 311 9.55 13.23 -9.88
N TYR A 312 8.31 12.87 -10.22
CA TYR A 312 8.03 11.82 -11.20
C TYR A 312 7.11 12.34 -12.30
N ALA A 313 7.24 11.76 -13.49
CA ALA A 313 6.32 11.95 -14.59
C ALA A 313 6.21 10.68 -15.43
N GLY A 314 5.00 10.39 -15.90
CA GLY A 314 4.75 9.20 -16.68
C GLY A 314 3.55 9.30 -17.60
N VAL A 315 3.38 8.23 -18.37
CA VAL A 315 2.29 8.07 -19.32
C VAL A 315 1.70 6.67 -19.17
N GLU A 316 0.37 6.60 -19.17
CA GLU A 316 -0.40 5.38 -19.23
C GLU A 316 -1.12 5.28 -20.57
N TYR A 317 -1.12 4.08 -21.17
CA TYR A 317 -1.98 3.74 -22.29
C TYR A 317 -2.87 2.53 -21.97
N LYS A 318 -4.20 2.73 -21.99
CA LYS A 318 -5.20 1.67 -21.78
C LYS A 318 -5.64 1.07 -23.12
N PHE A 319 -5.20 -0.14 -23.46
CA PHE A 319 -5.69 -0.85 -24.65
C PHE A 319 -7.18 -1.18 -24.53
N SER A 320 -7.58 -1.64 -23.35
CA SER A 320 -8.92 -2.06 -22.98
C SER A 320 -9.08 -1.97 -21.46
N LYS A 321 -10.23 -2.40 -20.94
CA LYS A 321 -10.44 -2.55 -19.49
C LYS A 321 -9.47 -3.56 -18.84
N TRP A 322 -8.97 -4.54 -19.60
CA TRP A 322 -8.16 -5.67 -19.10
C TRP A 322 -6.68 -5.59 -19.50
N ALA A 323 -6.24 -4.58 -20.26
CA ALA A 323 -4.84 -4.44 -20.65
C ALA A 323 -4.40 -2.98 -20.70
N ARG A 324 -3.26 -2.69 -20.09
CA ARG A 324 -2.59 -1.38 -20.13
C ARG A 324 -1.07 -1.52 -20.09
N VAL A 325 -0.40 -0.47 -20.53
CA VAL A 325 1.05 -0.26 -20.39
C VAL A 325 1.31 1.13 -19.84
N PHE A 326 2.45 1.30 -19.19
CA PHE A 326 2.87 2.57 -18.60
C PHE A 326 4.40 2.68 -18.63
N ALA A 327 4.86 3.92 -18.67
CA ALA A 327 6.26 4.28 -18.57
C ALA A 327 6.39 5.51 -17.68
N GLU A 328 7.42 5.54 -16.84
CA GLU A 328 7.64 6.58 -15.83
C GLU A 328 9.12 6.89 -15.71
N GLY A 329 9.46 8.15 -15.55
CA GLY A 329 10.77 8.59 -15.10
C GLY A 329 10.64 9.37 -13.79
N ALA A 330 11.65 9.25 -12.94
CA ALA A 330 11.76 10.01 -11.71
C ALA A 330 13.15 10.64 -11.58
N TYR A 331 13.16 11.83 -10.98
CA TYR A 331 14.37 12.49 -10.52
C TYR A 331 14.27 12.63 -9.01
N VAL A 332 15.22 12.03 -8.30
CA VAL A 332 15.38 12.17 -6.86
C VAL A 332 16.49 13.20 -6.64
N PHE A 333 16.18 14.22 -5.85
CA PHE A 333 17.12 15.31 -5.59
C PHE A 333 18.22 14.87 -4.60
N GLU A 334 19.20 15.72 -4.33
CA GLU A 334 20.14 15.45 -3.23
C GLU A 334 19.35 15.35 -1.92
N GLU A 335 19.63 14.32 -1.12
CA GLU A 335 18.94 14.04 0.14
C GLU A 335 19.92 14.14 1.31
N THR A 336 19.43 14.57 2.47
CA THR A 336 20.17 14.51 3.74
C THR A 336 19.38 13.66 4.73
N SER A 337 19.99 12.66 5.36
CA SER A 337 19.38 11.96 6.49
C SER A 337 19.68 12.67 7.81
N THR A 338 18.91 12.36 8.87
CA THR A 338 19.14 12.93 10.21
C THR A 338 20.51 12.57 10.80
N ASP A 339 21.10 11.46 10.36
CA ASP A 339 22.47 11.04 10.69
C ASP A 339 23.55 11.77 9.85
N ASN A 340 23.19 12.82 9.10
CA ASN A 340 24.06 13.60 8.23
C ASN A 340 24.70 12.77 7.11
N VAL A 341 24.00 11.75 6.63
CA VAL A 341 24.36 11.01 5.42
C VAL A 341 23.75 11.75 4.23
N LYS A 342 24.57 11.98 3.21
CA LYS A 342 24.13 12.61 1.96
C LYS A 342 24.01 11.58 0.86
N THR A 343 22.90 11.63 0.13
CA THR A 343 22.68 10.86 -1.08
C THR A 343 22.67 11.80 -2.26
N ASP A 344 23.50 11.53 -3.28
CA ASP A 344 23.53 12.32 -4.50
C ASP A 344 22.22 12.15 -5.30
N SER A 345 21.88 13.16 -6.10
CA SER A 345 20.73 13.10 -6.97
C SER A 345 20.81 11.93 -7.96
N LYS A 346 19.69 11.26 -8.23
CA LYS A 346 19.62 10.12 -9.15
C LYS A 346 18.43 10.22 -10.10
N THR A 347 18.54 9.52 -11.23
CA THR A 347 17.47 9.40 -12.22
C THR A 347 17.12 7.94 -12.44
N ASP A 348 15.84 7.62 -12.26
CA ASP A 348 15.31 6.28 -12.41
C ASP A 348 14.23 6.25 -13.50
N PHE A 349 14.10 5.12 -14.20
CA PHE A 349 13.08 4.92 -15.22
C PHE A 349 12.46 3.54 -15.12
N GLY A 350 11.16 3.44 -15.42
CA GLY A 350 10.42 2.19 -15.36
C GLY A 350 9.47 2.03 -16.54
N VAL A 351 9.30 0.80 -17.01
CA VAL A 351 8.21 0.40 -17.90
C VAL A 351 7.48 -0.80 -17.35
N GLY A 352 6.17 -0.84 -17.55
CA GLY A 352 5.36 -1.95 -17.09
C GLY A 352 4.13 -2.19 -17.95
N ALA A 353 3.58 -3.39 -17.77
CA ALA A 353 2.28 -3.76 -18.30
C ALA A 353 1.41 -4.35 -17.20
N ARG A 354 0.10 -4.21 -17.34
CA ARG A 354 -0.86 -4.92 -16.50
C ARG A 354 -1.91 -5.61 -17.39
N PHE A 355 -2.10 -6.90 -17.14
CA PHE A 355 -3.16 -7.69 -17.74
C PHE A 355 -4.09 -8.20 -16.63
N TYR A 356 -5.39 -7.99 -16.76
CA TYR A 356 -6.40 -8.28 -15.73
C TYR A 356 -7.42 -9.31 -16.22
N TRP A 357 -7.98 -10.08 -15.29
CA TRP A 357 -9.11 -10.99 -15.53
C TRP A 357 -9.96 -11.17 -14.28
#